data_AF-A0A3B8KVW8-F1
#
_entry.id   AF-A0A3B8KVW8-F1
#
_cell.length_a   1.000
_cell.length_b   1.000
_cell.length_c   1.000
_cell.angle_alpha   90.00
_cell.angle_beta   90.00
_cell.angle_gamma   90.00
#
_symmetry.space_group_name_H-M   'P 1'
#
loop_
_entity.id
_entity.type
_entity.pdbx_description
1 polymer ?
#
loop_
_entity_poly.entity_id
_entity_poly.type
_entity_poly.pdbx_seq_one_letter_code
_entity_poly.pdbx_strand_id
1 'polypeptide(L)'
;MTALATPGTPQADLDTPALCIELDVMESNIQRMASFMDERGKQWRPHEKCHKTPEIARRQREAGAIGVTCAKVSEAEVMAAGGTTDILIANMIVGDPKVRRVAQLCQTADPIVAVDHFAQAQPLAAA
;
A
#
# COMPACT_ATOMS: atom_id res chain seq x y z
N MET A 1 28.60 -3.92 6.41
CA MET A 1 27.21 -3.75 6.88
C MET A 1 27.22 -2.61 7.87
N THR A 2 26.53 -1.51 7.56
CA THR A 2 26.32 -0.42 8.52
C THR A 2 25.50 -0.96 9.69
N ALA A 3 25.94 -0.70 10.92
CA ALA A 3 25.15 -1.07 12.09
C ALA A 3 23.82 -0.31 12.03
N LEU A 4 22.70 -1.04 12.04
CA LEU A 4 21.38 -0.44 12.11
C LEU A 4 21.26 0.28 13.46
N ALA A 5 20.76 1.52 13.44
CA ALA A 5 20.43 2.24 14.66
C ALA A 5 19.48 1.39 15.52
N THR A 6 19.75 1.33 16.82
CA THR A 6 18.90 0.61 17.77
C THR A 6 17.83 1.56 18.34
N PRO A 7 16.67 1.04 18.78
CA PRO A 7 15.69 1.86 19.50
C PRO A 7 16.34 2.63 20.66
N GLY A 8 16.11 3.95 20.71
CA GLY A 8 16.70 4.86 21.69
C GLY A 8 17.97 5.58 21.21
N THR A 9 18.50 5.26 20.02
CA THR A 9 19.62 6.01 19.41
C THR A 9 19.19 7.46 19.15
N PRO A 10 19.90 8.48 19.65
CA PRO A 10 19.63 9.88 19.34
C PRO A 10 19.70 10.16 17.83
N GLN A 11 18.83 11.03 17.31
CA GLN A 11 18.79 11.35 15.88
C GLN A 11 20.13 11.87 15.33
N ALA A 12 20.88 12.62 16.14
CA ALA A 12 22.18 13.17 15.77
C ALA A 12 23.27 12.10 15.58
N ASP A 13 23.06 10.90 16.12
CA ASP A 13 24.01 9.79 16.10
C ASP A 13 23.69 8.76 14.99
N LEU A 14 22.65 9.02 14.18
CA LEU A 14 22.30 8.17 13.05
C LEU A 14 23.35 8.27 11.94
N ASP A 15 23.83 7.13 11.45
CA ASP A 15 24.72 7.11 10.29
C ASP A 15 23.96 7.61 9.04
N THR A 16 24.53 8.62 8.37
CA THR A 16 23.88 9.30 7.24
C THR A 16 24.41 8.78 5.90
N PRO A 17 23.56 8.61 4.88
CA PRO A 17 22.17 9.07 4.80
C PRO A 17 21.15 8.13 5.46
N ALA A 18 20.19 8.71 6.19
CA ALA A 18 19.08 7.99 6.80
C ALA A 18 17.74 8.65 6.45
N LEU A 19 16.77 7.85 5.99
CA LEU A 19 15.38 8.30 5.83
C LEU A 19 14.67 8.15 7.18
N CYS A 20 14.30 9.27 7.78
CA CYS A 20 13.61 9.31 9.08
C CYS A 20 12.16 9.76 8.90
N ILE A 21 11.27 9.26 9.77
CA ILE A 21 9.87 9.66 9.85
C ILE A 21 9.59 10.13 11.27
N GLU A 22 9.07 11.35 11.41
CA GLU A 22 8.54 11.86 12.67
C GLU A 22 7.21 11.15 12.99
N LEU A 23 7.24 10.25 13.98
CA LEU A 23 6.11 9.37 14.29
C LEU A 23 4.85 10.16 14.68
N ASP A 24 4.97 11.12 15.59
CA ASP A 24 3.83 11.93 16.06
C ASP A 24 3.17 12.71 14.91
N VAL A 25 3.99 13.23 13.98
CA VAL A 25 3.49 13.96 12.80
C VAL A 25 2.79 13.00 11.83
N MET A 26 3.35 11.81 11.59
CA MET A 26 2.72 10.79 10.75
C MET A 26 1.38 10.35 11.34
N GLU A 27 1.33 10.05 12.64
CA GLU A 27 0.12 9.62 13.33
C GLU A 27 -0.96 10.72 13.32
N SER A 28 -0.58 11.98 13.60
CA SER A 28 -1.48 13.13 13.48
C SER A 28 -2.03 13.30 12.06
N ASN A 29 -1.21 13.12 11.03
CA ASN A 29 -1.65 13.20 9.64
C ASN A 29 -2.64 12.09 9.27
N ILE A 30 -2.38 10.86 9.72
CA ILE A 30 -3.30 9.72 9.52
C ILE A 30 -4.65 10.03 10.16
N GLN A 31 -4.66 10.46 11.43
CA GLN A 31 -5.88 10.76 12.16
C GLN A 31 -6.65 11.93 11.53
N ARG A 32 -5.95 12.99 11.10
CA ARG A 32 -6.58 14.10 10.40
C ARG A 32 -7.31 13.64 9.13
N MET A 33 -6.70 12.75 8.35
CA MET A 33 -7.34 12.22 7.13
C MET A 33 -8.52 11.31 7.48
N ALA A 34 -8.38 10.46 8.50
CA ALA A 34 -9.46 9.61 8.98
C ALA A 34 -10.68 10.43 9.44
N SER A 35 -10.50 11.41 10.34
CA SER A 35 -11.58 12.30 10.80
C SER A 35 -12.23 13.05 9.63
N PHE A 36 -11.43 13.57 8.69
CA PHE A 36 -11.96 14.28 7.53
C PHE A 36 -12.90 13.42 6.68
N MET A 37 -12.59 12.13 6.53
CA MET A 37 -13.40 11.19 5.76
C MET A 37 -14.64 10.74 6.53
N ASP A 38 -14.50 10.47 7.83
CA ASP A 38 -15.58 10.08 8.73
C ASP A 38 -16.66 11.17 8.84
N GLU A 39 -16.25 12.43 9.07
CA GLU A 39 -17.15 13.60 9.09
C GLU A 39 -18.01 13.74 7.83
N ARG A 40 -17.53 13.20 6.69
CA ARG A 40 -18.20 13.27 5.38
C ARG A 40 -18.91 11.97 5.02
N GLY A 41 -18.88 10.96 5.90
CA GLY A 41 -19.43 9.63 5.65
C GLY A 41 -18.82 8.98 4.40
N LYS A 42 -17.53 9.21 4.14
CA LYS A 42 -16.83 8.64 2.98
C LYS A 42 -15.81 7.61 3.43
N GLN A 43 -15.73 6.52 2.68
CA GLN A 43 -14.64 5.57 2.80
C GLN A 43 -13.39 6.12 2.12
N TRP A 44 -12.22 5.64 2.55
CA TRP A 44 -10.95 6.06 2.01
C TRP A 44 -9.97 4.90 1.86
N ARG A 45 -9.11 5.03 0.85
CA ARG A 45 -8.13 4.02 0.45
C ARG A 45 -6.81 4.72 0.13
N PRO A 46 -5.89 4.87 1.10
CA PRO A 46 -4.62 5.58 0.92
C PRO A 46 -3.78 4.96 -0.20
N HIS A 47 -2.91 5.78 -0.80
CA HIS A 47 -2.05 5.34 -1.89
C HIS A 47 -0.61 5.11 -1.42
N GLU A 48 -0.23 3.83 -1.42
CA GLU A 48 1.02 3.33 -0.85
C GLU A 48 2.26 3.67 -1.67
N LYS A 49 2.12 4.21 -2.89
CA LYS A 49 3.27 4.53 -3.75
C LYS A 49 4.25 5.48 -3.07
N CYS A 50 3.75 6.27 -2.11
CA CYS A 50 4.51 7.25 -1.35
C CYS A 50 5.50 6.61 -0.38
N HIS A 51 5.08 5.62 0.41
CA HIS A 51 5.91 5.05 1.49
C HIS A 51 6.19 3.56 1.37
N LYS A 52 5.38 2.79 0.62
CA LYS A 52 5.60 1.37 0.29
C LYS A 52 5.88 0.48 1.52
N THR A 53 5.28 0.82 2.65
CA THR A 53 5.58 0.21 3.95
C THR A 53 4.32 -0.39 4.57
N PRO A 54 4.21 -1.74 4.66
CA PRO A 54 3.01 -2.39 5.19
C PRO A 54 2.61 -1.98 6.60
N GLU A 55 3.59 -1.65 7.46
CA GLU A 55 3.31 -1.19 8.82
C GLU A 55 2.57 0.16 8.85
N ILE A 56 2.87 1.07 7.90
CA ILE A 56 2.15 2.34 7.77
C ILE A 56 0.74 2.08 7.22
N ALA A 57 0.59 1.18 6.24
CA ALA A 57 -0.71 0.75 5.74
C ALA A 57 -1.60 0.16 6.85
N ARG A 58 -1.02 -0.67 7.74
CA ARG A 58 -1.71 -1.21 8.92
C ARG A 58 -2.25 -0.09 9.81
N ARG A 59 -1.43 0.91 10.14
CA ARG A 59 -1.84 2.06 10.94
C ARG A 59 -2.96 2.88 10.29
N GLN A 60 -2.92 3.07 8.97
CA GLN A 60 -3.99 3.75 8.24
C GLN A 60 -5.31 2.95 8.26
N ARG A 61 -5.24 1.62 8.15
CA ARG A 61 -6.40 0.73 8.27
C ARG A 61 -7.00 0.72 9.68
N GLU A 62 -6.16 0.76 10.71
CA GLU A 62 -6.61 0.90 12.09
C GLU A 62 -7.31 2.24 12.34
N ALA A 63 -6.93 3.28 11.59
CA ALA A 63 -7.64 4.56 11.55
C ALA A 63 -8.88 4.55 10.62
N GLY A 64 -9.31 3.40 10.12
CA GLY A 64 -10.57 3.26 9.35
C GLY A 64 -10.43 3.27 7.83
N ALA A 65 -9.21 3.17 7.27
CA ALA A 65 -9.06 2.94 5.84
C ALA A 65 -9.60 1.55 5.44
N ILE A 66 -10.35 1.47 4.34
CA ILE A 66 -11.00 0.22 3.91
C ILE A 66 -10.05 -0.77 3.22
N GLY A 67 -8.82 -0.35 2.97
CA GLY A 67 -7.80 -1.11 2.24
C GLY A 67 -6.72 -0.15 1.74
N VAL A 68 -5.99 -0.51 0.68
CA VAL A 68 -4.91 0.33 0.13
C VAL A 68 -4.94 0.43 -1.39
N THR A 69 -4.24 1.42 -1.93
CA THR A 69 -4.03 1.62 -3.36
C THR A 69 -2.56 1.45 -3.72
N CYS A 70 -2.25 0.55 -4.65
CA CYS A 70 -0.92 0.30 -5.19
C CYS A 70 -0.82 0.74 -6.66
N ALA A 71 0.39 1.07 -7.12
CA ALA A 71 0.63 1.44 -8.52
C ALA A 71 1.03 0.25 -9.40
N LYS A 72 1.44 -0.87 -8.78
CA LYS A 72 1.93 -2.08 -9.46
C LYS A 72 1.54 -3.34 -8.70
N VAL A 73 1.43 -4.47 -9.42
CA VAL A 73 1.15 -5.80 -8.85
C VAL A 73 2.17 -6.19 -7.78
N SER A 74 3.46 -5.91 -8.00
CA SER A 74 4.51 -6.22 -7.03
C SER A 74 4.37 -5.46 -5.70
N GLU A 75 3.79 -4.26 -5.71
CA GLU A 75 3.51 -3.51 -4.49
C GLU A 75 2.32 -4.12 -3.76
N ALA A 76 1.28 -4.53 -4.50
CA ALA A 76 0.11 -5.18 -3.96
C ALA A 76 0.45 -6.51 -3.27
N GLU A 77 1.35 -7.32 -3.86
CA GLU A 77 1.84 -8.55 -3.24
C GLU A 77 2.52 -8.31 -1.89
N VAL A 78 3.34 -7.26 -1.77
CA VAL A 78 4.00 -6.89 -0.50
C VAL A 78 2.97 -6.44 0.54
N MET A 79 1.96 -5.67 0.14
CA MET A 79 0.88 -5.24 1.04
C MET A 79 0.00 -6.42 1.49
N ALA A 80 -0.28 -7.37 0.59
CA ALA A 80 -1.00 -8.60 0.91
C ALA A 80 -0.23 -9.48 1.90
N ALA A 81 1.07 -9.68 1.67
CA ALA A 81 1.93 -10.38 2.62
C ALA A 81 2.02 -9.68 3.99
N GLY A 82 1.84 -8.36 4.03
CA GLY A 82 1.70 -7.56 5.25
C GLY A 82 0.30 -7.57 5.88
N GLY A 83 -0.63 -8.39 5.38
CA GLY A 83 -1.96 -8.58 5.96
C GLY A 83 -3.04 -7.61 5.47
N THR A 84 -2.80 -6.86 4.39
CA THR A 84 -3.82 -6.02 3.75
C THR A 84 -4.32 -6.69 2.46
N THR A 85 -5.53 -7.24 2.48
CA THR A 85 -6.07 -8.02 1.36
C THR A 85 -6.90 -7.18 0.37
N ASP A 86 -7.62 -6.17 0.85
CA ASP A 86 -8.40 -5.27 -0.03
C ASP A 86 -7.46 -4.22 -0.67
N ILE A 87 -7.11 -4.43 -1.94
CA ILE A 87 -6.08 -3.66 -2.64
C ILE A 87 -6.57 -3.19 -4.02
N LEU A 88 -6.65 -1.88 -4.23
CA LEU A 88 -6.80 -1.31 -5.56
C LEU A 88 -5.44 -1.20 -6.25
N ILE A 89 -5.26 -1.85 -7.39
CA ILE A 89 -4.13 -1.59 -8.28
C ILE A 89 -4.59 -0.50 -9.26
N ALA A 90 -4.28 0.75 -8.95
CA ALA A 90 -4.68 1.93 -9.72
C ALA A 90 -3.79 2.13 -10.97
N ASN A 91 -3.62 1.07 -11.75
CA ASN A 91 -2.88 1.06 -13.01
C ASN A 91 -3.25 -0.16 -13.86
N MET A 92 -2.95 -0.09 -15.15
CA MET A 92 -3.33 -1.09 -16.14
C MET A 92 -2.36 -2.28 -16.11
N ILE A 93 -2.92 -3.48 -16.09
CA ILE A 93 -2.20 -4.75 -16.03
C ILE A 93 -1.95 -5.27 -17.44
N VAL A 94 -0.78 -4.95 -17.99
CA VAL A 94 -0.40 -5.34 -19.36
C VAL A 94 0.76 -6.33 -19.35
N GLY A 95 0.57 -7.44 -20.08
CA GLY A 95 1.53 -8.51 -20.33
C GLY A 95 1.33 -9.75 -19.46
N ASP A 96 1.48 -10.93 -20.07
CA ASP A 96 1.22 -12.24 -19.45
C ASP A 96 1.86 -12.43 -18.07
N PRO A 97 3.12 -12.02 -17.81
CA PRO A 97 3.71 -12.22 -16.48
C PRO A 97 2.96 -11.46 -15.38
N LYS A 98 2.43 -10.26 -15.67
CA LYS A 98 1.68 -9.47 -14.68
C LYS A 98 0.28 -10.02 -14.48
N VAL A 99 -0.36 -10.48 -15.56
CA VAL A 99 -1.68 -11.14 -15.51
C VAL A 99 -1.62 -12.37 -14.60
N ARG A 100 -0.63 -13.26 -14.81
CA ARG A 100 -0.45 -14.44 -13.95
C ARG A 100 -0.21 -14.09 -12.48
N ARG A 101 0.52 -13.01 -12.21
CA ARG A 101 0.76 -12.52 -10.84
C ARG A 101 -0.52 -11.99 -10.19
N VAL A 102 -1.37 -11.29 -10.93
CA VAL A 102 -2.70 -10.89 -10.42
C VAL A 102 -3.54 -12.13 -10.11
N ALA A 103 -3.60 -13.11 -11.01
CA ALA A 103 -4.34 -14.35 -10.77
C ALA A 103 -3.84 -15.11 -9.52
N GLN A 104 -2.52 -15.14 -9.30
CA GLN A 104 -1.93 -15.68 -8.08
C GLN A 104 -2.27 -14.86 -6.84
N LEU A 105 -2.24 -13.53 -6.93
CA LEU A 105 -2.58 -12.63 -5.83
C LEU A 105 -4.04 -12.81 -5.38
N CYS A 106 -4.96 -13.10 -6.31
CA CYS A 106 -6.37 -13.42 -5.98
C CYS A 106 -6.52 -14.65 -5.06
N GLN A 107 -5.49 -15.48 -4.88
CA GLN A 107 -5.55 -16.63 -3.97
C GLN A 107 -5.36 -16.23 -2.49
N THR A 108 -4.79 -15.05 -2.24
CA THR A 108 -4.42 -14.60 -0.88
C THR A 108 -4.92 -13.19 -0.55
N ALA A 109 -5.52 -12.49 -1.52
CA ALA A 109 -6.01 -11.13 -1.40
C ALA A 109 -7.18 -10.87 -2.36
N ASP A 110 -7.80 -9.70 -2.24
CA ASP A 110 -8.94 -9.24 -3.02
C ASP A 110 -8.54 -8.04 -3.92
N PRO A 111 -7.69 -8.24 -4.94
CA PRO A 111 -7.22 -7.14 -5.76
C PRO A 111 -8.33 -6.59 -6.68
N ILE A 112 -8.51 -5.28 -6.67
CA ILE A 112 -9.32 -4.54 -7.63
C ILE A 112 -8.37 -4.01 -8.72
N VAL A 113 -8.66 -4.29 -9.98
CA VAL A 113 -7.83 -3.85 -11.13
C VAL A 113 -8.58 -2.85 -12.00
N ALA A 114 -7.88 -1.80 -12.46
CA ALA A 114 -8.41 -0.88 -13.46
C ALA A 114 -8.25 -1.46 -14.86
N VAL A 115 -9.29 -1.31 -15.70
CA VAL A 115 -9.28 -1.76 -17.10
C VAL A 115 -9.89 -0.66 -17.97
N ASP A 116 -9.17 -0.26 -19.01
CA ASP A 116 -9.62 0.75 -19.98
C ASP A 116 -9.68 0.24 -21.43
N HIS A 117 -9.22 -1.00 -21.68
CA HIS A 117 -9.15 -1.57 -23.02
C HIS A 117 -9.42 -3.09 -23.03
N PHE A 118 -10.12 -3.59 -24.05
CA PHE A 118 -10.49 -5.01 -24.15
C PHE A 118 -9.28 -5.96 -24.22
N ALA A 119 -8.19 -5.52 -24.88
CA ALA A 119 -6.96 -6.29 -24.96
C ALA A 119 -6.29 -6.52 -23.58
N GLN A 120 -6.64 -5.72 -22.58
CA GLN A 120 -6.26 -5.94 -21.19
C GLN A 120 -7.29 -6.84 -20.47
N ALA A 121 -8.58 -6.59 -20.70
CA ALA A 121 -9.68 -7.34 -20.07
C ALA A 121 -9.64 -8.84 -20.39
N GLN A 122 -9.39 -9.20 -21.65
CA GLN A 122 -9.44 -10.58 -22.14
C GLN A 122 -8.43 -11.50 -21.43
N PRO A 123 -7.12 -11.17 -21.36
CA PRO A 123 -6.16 -11.98 -20.60
C PRO A 123 -6.47 -12.06 -19.11
N LEU A 124 -6.95 -10.97 -18.49
CA LEU A 124 -7.32 -10.97 -17.06
C LEU A 124 -8.51 -11.89 -16.77
N ALA A 125 -9.50 -11.94 -17.66
CA ALA A 125 -10.66 -12.80 -17.51
C ALA A 125 -10.37 -14.29 -17.76
N ALA A 126 -9.34 -14.59 -18.56
CA ALA A 126 -8.97 -15.96 -18.92
C ALA A 126 -7.96 -16.62 -17.93
N ALA A 127 -7.36 -15.83 -17.04
CA ALA A 127 -6.35 -16.26 -16.08
C ALA A 127 -6.97 -16.67 -14.75
#